data_AF-A0A948TSQ6-F1
#
_entry.id   AF-A0A948TSQ6-F1
#
_cell.length_a   1.000
_cell.length_b   1.000
_cell.length_c   1.000
_cell.angle_alpha   90.00
_cell.angle_beta   90.00
_cell.angle_gamma   90.00
#
_symmetry.space_group_name_H-M   'P 1'
#
loop_
_entity.id
_entity.type
_entity.pdbx_description
1 polymer ?
#
loop_
_entity_poly.entity_id
_entity_poly.type
_entity_poly.pdbx_seq_one_letter_code
_entity_poly.pdbx_strand_id
1 'polypeptide(L)'
;MECPSCKKELEPATLLNTDVDYCSSCSGLWFDKDELNQVKDKRDPEINWLDIDLWKYEAKFEISKTGRLCPCCRMPLYEVRYDNSRVRIDLCNLCCGIWLDQGEFKKIIAYLKDKADYEVMYNFSKNLAREFGEIFVGPESMKKEILDFLTLLKLLGYKFSIRHPFVARMINVGFPK
;
A
#
# COMPACT_ATOMS: atom_id res chain seq x y z
N MET A 1 -19.97 -15.96 12.46
CA MET A 1 -19.08 -15.25 13.42
C MET A 1 -19.72 -13.91 13.82
N GLU A 2 -19.38 -13.29 14.96
CA GLU A 2 -19.97 -11.99 15.37
C GLU A 2 -19.09 -10.79 14.97
N CYS A 3 -19.70 -9.78 14.34
CA CYS A 3 -19.06 -8.53 13.94
C CYS A 3 -18.44 -7.81 15.16
N PRO A 4 -17.13 -7.52 15.16
CA PRO A 4 -16.47 -6.84 16.27
C PRO A 4 -17.09 -5.47 16.59
N SER A 5 -17.54 -4.75 15.57
CA SER A 5 -18.06 -3.38 15.70
C SER A 5 -19.53 -3.29 16.11
N CYS A 6 -20.43 -4.07 15.48
CA CYS A 6 -21.88 -3.96 15.72
C CYS A 6 -22.53 -5.24 16.28
N LYS A 7 -21.75 -6.28 16.58
CA LYS A 7 -22.16 -7.55 17.20
C LYS A 7 -23.20 -8.37 16.42
N LYS A 8 -23.50 -8.00 15.18
CA LYS A 8 -24.35 -8.78 14.28
C LYS A 8 -23.56 -9.91 13.62
N GLU A 9 -24.26 -10.90 13.08
CA GLU A 9 -23.63 -12.00 12.37
C GLU A 9 -22.89 -11.50 11.12
N LEU A 10 -21.68 -12.05 10.91
CA LEU A 10 -20.90 -11.88 9.69
C LEU A 10 -21.37 -12.90 8.65
N GLU A 11 -21.46 -12.44 7.40
CA GLU A 11 -21.85 -13.22 6.24
C GLU A 11 -20.62 -13.53 5.40
N PRO A 12 -20.44 -14.76 4.92
CA PRO A 12 -19.33 -15.08 4.03
C PRO A 12 -19.50 -14.31 2.71
N ALA A 13 -18.40 -13.75 2.22
CA ALA A 13 -18.32 -13.04 0.97
C ALA A 13 -17.03 -13.42 0.23
N THR A 14 -17.04 -13.29 -1.09
CA THR A 14 -15.84 -13.52 -1.90
C THR A 14 -15.37 -12.21 -2.48
N LEU A 15 -14.17 -11.78 -2.11
CA LEU A 15 -13.52 -10.59 -2.63
C LEU A 15 -12.31 -11.01 -3.48
N LEU A 16 -12.40 -10.85 -4.80
CA LEU A 16 -11.34 -11.22 -5.74
C LEU A 16 -10.88 -12.69 -5.56
N ASN A 17 -11.82 -13.63 -5.47
CA ASN A 17 -11.55 -15.06 -5.25
C ASN A 17 -10.75 -15.34 -3.96
N THR A 18 -10.88 -14.48 -2.95
CA THR A 18 -10.46 -14.73 -1.58
C THR A 18 -11.72 -14.64 -0.73
N ASP A 19 -11.95 -15.66 0.08
CA ASP A 19 -13.09 -15.68 1.00
C ASP A 19 -12.80 -14.71 2.13
N VAL A 20 -13.80 -13.94 2.53
CA VAL A 20 -13.73 -12.93 3.59
C VAL A 20 -15.08 -12.91 4.31
N ASP A 21 -15.12 -12.40 5.52
CA ASP A 21 -16.35 -12.26 6.29
C ASP A 21 -16.82 -10.80 6.28
N TYR A 22 -18.04 -10.55 5.79
CA TYR A 22 -18.60 -9.22 5.60
C TYR A 22 -19.75 -8.94 6.59
N CYS A 23 -19.80 -7.72 7.13
CA CYS A 23 -20.94 -7.28 7.92
C CYS A 23 -21.90 -6.41 7.11
N SER A 24 -23.10 -6.90 6.83
CA SER A 24 -24.16 -6.18 6.10
C SER A 24 -24.66 -4.90 6.79
N SER A 25 -24.39 -4.73 8.08
CA SER A 25 -24.88 -3.57 8.84
C SER A 25 -23.89 -2.42 8.99
N CYS A 26 -22.61 -2.71 9.23
CA CYS A 26 -21.59 -1.66 9.33
C CYS A 26 -20.65 -1.62 8.12
N SER A 27 -20.81 -2.53 7.16
CA SER A 27 -19.93 -2.68 5.99
C SER A 27 -18.45 -2.90 6.34
N GLY A 28 -18.19 -3.49 7.51
CA GLY A 28 -16.85 -3.92 7.90
C GLY A 28 -16.50 -5.27 7.29
N LEU A 29 -15.21 -5.55 7.20
CA LEU A 29 -14.65 -6.77 6.63
C LEU A 29 -13.71 -7.41 7.64
N TRP A 30 -13.86 -8.71 7.81
CA TRP A 30 -12.92 -9.56 8.51
C TRP A 30 -12.13 -10.36 7.49
N PHE A 31 -10.81 -10.34 7.65
CA PHE A 31 -9.85 -11.10 6.88
C PHE A 31 -9.17 -12.06 7.84
N ASP A 32 -9.18 -13.35 7.52
CA ASP A 32 -8.32 -14.31 8.19
C ASP A 32 -6.85 -14.07 7.80
N LYS A 33 -5.98 -14.86 8.42
CA LYS A 33 -4.53 -14.75 8.23
C LYS A 33 -4.20 -14.79 6.73
N ASP A 34 -3.35 -13.86 6.29
CA ASP A 34 -2.84 -13.71 4.93
C ASP A 34 -3.86 -13.25 3.85
N GLU A 35 -5.17 -13.30 4.11
CA GLU A 35 -6.20 -12.94 3.13
C GLU A 35 -6.13 -11.48 2.66
N LEU A 36 -5.81 -10.55 3.57
CA LEU A 36 -5.68 -9.14 3.22
C LEU A 36 -4.59 -8.90 2.17
N ASN A 37 -3.45 -9.59 2.28
CA ASN A 37 -2.38 -9.52 1.29
C ASN A 37 -2.81 -10.17 -0.03
N GLN A 38 -3.48 -11.32 0.00
CA GLN A 38 -4.00 -11.96 -1.20
C GLN A 38 -4.98 -11.06 -1.97
N VAL A 39 -5.90 -10.41 -1.27
CA VAL A 39 -6.86 -9.49 -1.89
C VAL A 39 -6.14 -8.27 -2.48
N LYS A 40 -5.15 -7.69 -1.76
CA LYS A 40 -4.30 -6.61 -2.29
C LYS A 40 -3.60 -7.06 -3.57
N ASP A 41 -2.95 -8.22 -3.55
CA ASP A 41 -2.13 -8.71 -4.67
C ASP A 41 -2.94 -8.97 -5.93
N LYS A 42 -4.17 -9.48 -5.75
CA LYS A 42 -5.10 -9.69 -6.86
C LYS A 42 -5.73 -8.39 -7.34
N ARG A 43 -5.92 -7.42 -6.44
CA ARG A 43 -6.52 -6.12 -6.77
C ARG A 43 -5.59 -5.27 -7.61
N ASP A 44 -4.30 -5.30 -7.28
CA ASP A 44 -3.31 -4.40 -7.85
C ASP A 44 -1.94 -5.07 -8.03
N PRO A 45 -1.75 -5.82 -9.12
CA PRO A 45 -0.52 -6.54 -9.41
C PRO A 45 0.75 -5.67 -9.43
N GLU A 46 0.62 -4.37 -9.71
CA GLU A 46 1.74 -3.42 -9.80
C GLU A 46 2.39 -3.14 -8.43
N ILE A 47 1.66 -3.40 -7.34
CA ILE A 47 2.14 -3.19 -5.95
C ILE A 47 2.34 -4.51 -5.18
N ASN A 48 2.40 -5.66 -5.87
CA ASN A 48 2.59 -6.96 -5.21
C ASN A 48 3.92 -7.08 -4.46
N TRP A 49 4.93 -6.30 -4.88
CA TRP A 49 6.22 -6.25 -4.21
C TRP A 49 6.17 -5.50 -2.85
N LEU A 50 5.05 -4.87 -2.50
CA LEU A 50 4.80 -4.22 -1.21
C LEU A 50 3.85 -5.07 -0.35
N ASP A 51 4.38 -5.75 0.66
CA ASP A 51 3.56 -6.51 1.61
C ASP A 51 2.93 -5.60 2.68
N ILE A 52 1.70 -5.93 3.07
CA ILE A 52 1.07 -5.39 4.28
C ILE A 52 1.62 -6.17 5.47
N ASP A 53 2.75 -5.70 6.00
CA ASP A 53 3.35 -6.21 7.22
C ASP A 53 2.88 -5.38 8.43
N LEU A 54 1.82 -5.87 9.08
CA LEU A 54 1.25 -5.23 10.28
C LEU A 54 2.01 -5.58 11.56
N TRP A 55 2.83 -6.63 11.52
CA TRP A 55 3.55 -7.17 12.69
C TRP A 55 4.97 -6.62 12.83
N LYS A 56 5.50 -5.96 11.80
CA LYS A 56 6.79 -5.26 11.83
C LYS A 56 7.00 -4.34 13.03
N TYR A 57 5.92 -3.76 13.56
CA TYR A 57 5.95 -2.80 14.66
C TYR A 57 5.08 -3.22 15.83
N GLU A 58 5.14 -4.49 16.24
CA GLU A 58 4.46 -5.02 17.43
C GLU A 58 4.60 -4.13 18.68
N ALA A 59 5.75 -3.47 18.85
CA ALA A 59 5.99 -2.53 19.95
C ALA A 59 5.05 -1.30 19.97
N LYS A 60 4.33 -1.03 18.87
CA LYS A 60 3.36 0.08 18.74
C LYS A 60 1.91 -0.39 18.86
N PHE A 61 1.67 -1.65 19.21
CA PHE A 61 0.32 -2.19 19.32
C PHE A 61 -0.34 -1.64 20.59
N GLU A 62 -1.43 -0.90 20.41
CA GLU A 62 -2.27 -0.46 21.51
C GLU A 62 -3.50 -1.38 21.58
N ILE A 63 -3.90 -1.80 22.78
CA ILE A 63 -5.18 -2.51 22.93
C ILE A 63 -6.29 -1.58 22.42
N SER A 64 -7.16 -2.09 21.55
CA SER A 64 -8.20 -1.29 20.92
C SER A 64 -9.11 -0.68 22.01
N LYS A 65 -9.15 0.65 22.07
CA LYS A 65 -9.93 1.41 23.07
C LYS A 65 -11.43 1.18 22.94
N THR A 66 -11.85 0.59 21.81
CA THR A 66 -13.24 0.22 21.51
C THR A 66 -13.69 -1.06 22.21
N GLY A 67 -12.78 -1.84 22.80
CA GLY A 67 -13.12 -3.12 23.43
C GLY A 67 -13.62 -4.19 22.44
N ARG A 68 -13.25 -4.06 21.17
CA ARG A 68 -13.57 -5.04 20.12
C ARG A 68 -12.94 -6.40 20.45
N LEU A 69 -13.69 -7.47 20.18
CA LEU A 69 -13.25 -8.85 20.36
C LEU A 69 -13.13 -9.53 19.01
N CYS A 70 -12.16 -10.43 18.89
CA CYS A 70 -11.97 -11.25 17.70
C CYS A 70 -13.21 -12.15 17.47
N PRO A 71 -13.74 -12.18 16.23
CA PRO A 71 -14.87 -13.04 15.88
C PRO A 71 -14.53 -14.54 15.99
N CYS A 72 -13.26 -14.92 15.78
CA CYS A 72 -12.82 -16.31 15.76
C CYS A 72 -12.50 -16.84 17.16
N CYS A 73 -11.67 -16.12 17.93
CA CYS A 73 -11.12 -16.60 19.20
C CYS A 73 -11.53 -15.79 20.43
N ARG A 74 -12.36 -14.74 20.25
CA ARG A 74 -12.87 -13.85 21.31
C ARG A 74 -11.81 -13.07 22.11
N MET A 75 -10.54 -13.11 21.71
CA MET A 75 -9.49 -12.27 22.30
C MET A 75 -9.71 -10.79 21.98
N PRO A 76 -9.29 -9.84 22.84
CA PRO A 76 -9.30 -8.42 22.53
C PRO A 76 -8.53 -8.12 21.25
N LEU A 77 -9.09 -7.29 20.37
CA LEU A 77 -8.38 -6.79 19.21
C LEU A 77 -7.42 -5.66 19.62
N TYR A 78 -6.29 -5.60 18.94
CA TYR A 78 -5.28 -4.56 19.07
C TYR A 78 -5.43 -3.58 17.90
N GLU A 79 -5.48 -2.29 18.20
CA GLU A 79 -5.52 -1.25 17.17
C GLU A 79 -4.09 -0.85 16.82
N VAL A 80 -3.79 -0.82 15.53
CA VAL A 80 -2.50 -0.38 15.01
C VAL A 80 -2.71 0.66 13.93
N ARG A 81 -1.77 1.61 13.85
CA ARG A 81 -1.72 2.56 12.74
C ARG A 81 -0.90 1.94 11.61
N TYR A 82 -1.46 1.90 10.41
CA TYR A 82 -0.76 1.36 9.25
C TYR A 82 0.31 2.31 8.73
N ASP A 83 1.58 1.97 8.95
CA ASP A 83 2.75 2.77 8.55
C ASP A 83 2.57 4.25 8.96
N ASN A 84 2.84 5.20 8.06
CA ASN A 84 2.59 6.62 8.28
C ASN A 84 1.17 7.07 7.88
N SER A 85 0.32 6.16 7.38
CA SER A 85 -1.06 6.46 6.99
C SER A 85 -1.92 6.82 8.22
N ARG A 86 -3.08 7.44 8.03
CA ARG A 86 -4.04 7.67 9.13
C ARG A 86 -5.00 6.50 9.35
N VAL A 87 -4.77 5.37 8.67
CA VAL A 87 -5.65 4.19 8.77
C VAL A 87 -5.33 3.43 10.04
N ARG A 88 -6.38 3.12 10.79
CA ARG A 88 -6.33 2.26 11.96
C ARG A 88 -6.77 0.88 11.53
N ILE A 89 -6.13 -0.14 12.05
CA ILE A 89 -6.42 -1.54 11.71
C ILE A 89 -6.52 -2.29 13.03
N ASP A 90 -7.58 -3.06 13.20
CA ASP A 90 -7.74 -3.93 14.36
C ASP A 90 -7.21 -5.34 14.03
N LEU A 91 -6.35 -5.87 14.90
CA LEU A 91 -5.66 -7.15 14.72
C LEU A 91 -5.99 -8.10 15.86
N CYS A 92 -6.08 -9.39 15.56
CA CYS A 92 -6.00 -10.42 16.59
C CYS A 92 -4.56 -10.96 16.67
N ASN A 93 -3.96 -10.95 17.86
CA ASN A 93 -2.62 -11.51 18.09
C ASN A 93 -2.59 -13.06 18.15
N LEU A 94 -3.74 -13.71 18.31
CA LEU A 94 -3.82 -15.16 18.44
C LEU A 94 -4.08 -15.86 17.09
N CYS A 95 -5.08 -15.43 16.34
CA CYS A 95 -5.41 -16.03 15.03
C CYS A 95 -4.82 -15.25 13.85
N CYS A 96 -4.14 -14.13 14.10
CA CYS A 96 -3.61 -13.22 13.07
C CYS A 96 -4.67 -12.65 12.11
N GLY A 97 -5.95 -12.71 12.48
CA GLY A 97 -7.04 -12.12 11.70
C GLY A 97 -7.10 -10.60 11.86
N ILE A 98 -7.65 -9.95 10.84
CA ILE A 98 -7.66 -8.50 10.67
C ILE A 98 -9.09 -8.02 10.47
N TRP A 99 -9.48 -7.01 11.23
CA TRP A 99 -10.74 -6.29 11.02
C TRP A 99 -10.47 -4.94 10.38
N LEU A 100 -11.22 -4.64 9.31
CA LEU A 100 -11.24 -3.35 8.64
C LEU A 100 -12.66 -2.78 8.69
N ASP A 101 -12.79 -1.56 9.21
CA ASP A 101 -14.04 -0.81 9.15
C ASP A 101 -14.32 -0.34 7.72
N GLN A 102 -15.55 0.17 7.52
CA GLN A 102 -16.01 0.62 6.21
C GLN A 102 -15.03 1.61 5.55
N GLY A 103 -14.56 1.23 4.36
CA GLY A 103 -13.68 2.06 3.54
C GLY A 103 -12.22 2.08 3.97
N GLU A 104 -11.82 1.41 5.05
CA GLU A 104 -10.41 1.33 5.45
C GLU A 104 -9.57 0.57 4.44
N PHE A 105 -10.10 -0.55 3.91
CA PHE A 105 -9.45 -1.28 2.82
C PHE A 105 -9.10 -0.37 1.63
N LYS A 106 -10.05 0.47 1.20
CA LYS A 106 -9.81 1.44 0.10
C LYS A 106 -8.72 2.45 0.45
N LYS A 107 -8.63 2.91 1.70
CA LYS A 107 -7.60 3.84 2.16
C LYS A 107 -6.22 3.17 2.18
N ILE A 108 -6.14 1.91 2.59
CA ILE A 108 -4.89 1.13 2.57
C ILE A 108 -4.36 1.01 1.14
N ILE A 109 -5.22 0.60 0.20
CA ILE A 109 -4.83 0.50 -1.22
C ILE A 109 -4.38 1.87 -1.78
N ALA A 110 -5.09 2.95 -1.45
CA ALA A 110 -4.71 4.29 -1.90
C ALA A 110 -3.34 4.72 -1.35
N TYR A 111 -3.07 4.43 -0.07
CA TYR A 111 -1.78 4.72 0.56
C TYR A 111 -0.64 3.90 -0.07
N LEU A 112 -0.87 2.61 -0.33
CA LEU A 112 0.11 1.74 -0.97
C LEU A 112 0.49 2.21 -2.37
N LYS A 113 -0.47 2.70 -3.17
CA LYS A 113 -0.20 3.29 -4.49
C LYS A 113 0.67 4.54 -4.38
N ASP A 114 0.34 5.45 -3.46
CA ASP A 114 1.12 6.67 -3.23
C ASP A 114 2.55 6.35 -2.78
N LYS A 115 2.70 5.36 -1.89
CA LYS A 115 3.99 4.85 -1.45
C LYS A 115 4.78 4.21 -2.60
N ALA A 116 4.14 3.39 -3.43
CA ALA A 116 4.76 2.77 -4.60
C ALA A 116 5.24 3.83 -5.60
N ASP A 117 4.41 4.82 -5.92
CA ASP A 117 4.76 5.93 -6.82
C ASP A 117 5.97 6.71 -6.29
N TYR A 118 5.99 7.00 -4.99
CA TYR A 118 7.11 7.67 -4.33
C TYR A 118 8.40 6.83 -4.38
N GLU A 119 8.33 5.54 -4.03
CA GLU A 119 9.50 4.65 -4.03
C GLU A 119 10.04 4.42 -5.44
N VAL A 120 9.18 4.26 -6.44
CA VAL A 120 9.60 4.16 -7.85
C VAL A 120 10.31 5.43 -8.29
N MET A 121 9.76 6.61 -7.99
CA MET A 121 10.36 7.89 -8.36
C MET A 121 11.71 8.11 -7.64
N TYR A 122 11.79 7.82 -6.34
CA TYR A 122 13.00 7.96 -5.55
C TYR A 122 14.09 6.98 -6.01
N ASN A 123 13.74 5.71 -6.23
CA ASN A 123 14.71 4.72 -6.70
C ASN A 123 15.15 4.99 -8.14
N PHE A 124 14.24 5.41 -9.03
CA PHE A 124 14.59 5.82 -10.38
C PHE A 124 15.56 7.01 -10.37
N SER A 125 15.25 8.07 -9.63
CA SER A 125 16.13 9.25 -9.53
C SER A 125 17.48 8.94 -8.89
N LYS A 126 17.52 8.11 -7.83
CA LYS A 126 18.76 7.70 -7.17
C LYS A 126 19.62 6.81 -8.06
N ASN A 127 19.03 5.83 -8.74
CA ASN A 127 19.75 4.96 -9.66
C ASN A 127 20.26 5.75 -10.88
N LEU A 128 19.44 6.65 -11.43
CA LEU A 128 19.87 7.55 -12.49
C LEU A 128 21.03 8.43 -12.00
N ALA A 129 20.93 9.08 -10.84
CA ALA A 129 22.02 9.91 -10.33
C ALA A 129 23.32 9.13 -10.12
N ARG A 130 23.24 7.87 -9.67
CA ARG A 130 24.40 6.99 -9.48
C ARG A 130 25.03 6.57 -10.81
N GLU A 131 24.23 6.04 -11.74
CA GLU A 131 24.71 5.65 -13.07
C GLU A 131 25.29 6.86 -13.81
N PHE A 132 24.66 8.04 -13.69
CA PHE A 132 25.17 9.27 -14.29
C PHE A 132 26.47 9.76 -13.63
N GLY A 133 26.60 9.62 -12.31
CA GLY A 133 27.83 9.92 -11.58
C GLY A 133 29.01 9.03 -12.00
N GLU A 134 28.74 7.78 -12.37
CA GLU A 134 29.74 6.83 -12.87
C GLU A 134 30.13 7.11 -14.34
N ILE A 135 29.20 7.62 -15.16
CA ILE A 135 29.40 7.81 -16.61
C ILE A 135 30.02 9.18 -16.96
N PHE A 136 29.74 10.25 -16.20
CA PHE A 136 30.21 11.61 -16.53
C PHE A 136 31.71 11.87 -16.31
N VAL A 137 32.48 10.83 -15.94
CA VAL A 137 33.95 10.84 -15.93
C VAL A 137 34.53 10.56 -17.34
N GLY A 138 33.68 10.27 -18.34
CA GLY A 138 34.09 9.89 -19.71
C GLY A 138 34.27 11.02 -20.75
N PRO A 139 34.89 10.71 -21.91
CA PRO A 139 35.22 11.67 -22.98
C PRO A 139 33.99 12.29 -23.69
N GLU A 140 34.18 13.48 -24.28
CA GLU A 140 33.11 14.34 -24.83
C GLU A 140 32.20 13.68 -25.89
N SER A 141 32.72 12.69 -26.63
CA SER A 141 31.95 11.98 -27.67
C SER A 141 30.80 11.15 -27.09
N MET A 142 30.96 10.58 -25.89
CA MET A 142 29.90 9.80 -25.23
C MET A 142 28.78 10.69 -24.67
N LYS A 143 29.06 11.97 -24.39
CA LYS A 143 28.08 12.92 -23.82
C LYS A 143 26.85 13.11 -24.73
N LYS A 144 27.03 13.05 -26.05
CA LYS A 144 25.93 13.20 -27.04
C LYS A 144 24.99 12.00 -27.04
N GLU A 145 25.52 10.79 -27.08
CA GLU A 145 24.72 9.56 -27.06
C GLU A 145 23.92 9.41 -25.75
N ILE A 146 24.51 9.85 -24.64
CA ILE A 146 23.86 9.88 -23.33
C ILE A 146 22.72 10.91 -23.29
N LEU A 147 22.88 12.06 -23.95
CA LEU A 147 21.82 13.08 -24.02
C LEU A 147 20.61 12.58 -24.81
N ASP A 148 20.83 11.80 -25.87
CA ASP A 148 19.76 11.17 -26.64
C ASP A 148 19.06 10.08 -25.81
N PHE A 149 19.82 9.26 -25.06
CA PHE A 149 19.24 8.28 -24.14
C PHE A 149 18.43 8.94 -23.00
N LEU A 150 18.93 10.05 -22.44
CA LEU A 150 18.20 10.87 -21.48
C LEU A 150 16.91 11.43 -22.07
N THR A 151 16.94 11.85 -23.33
CA THR A 151 15.76 12.35 -24.04
C THR A 151 14.73 11.24 -24.18
N LEU A 152 15.16 10.02 -24.51
CA LEU A 152 14.30 8.83 -24.57
C LEU A 152 13.74 8.46 -23.19
N LEU A 153 14.55 8.47 -22.13
CA LEU A 153 14.08 8.25 -20.75
C LEU A 153 13.09 9.34 -20.32
N LYS A 154 13.32 10.60 -20.69
CA LYS A 154 12.40 11.71 -20.43
C LYS A 154 11.08 11.49 -21.16
N LEU A 155 11.11 11.05 -22.42
CA LEU A 155 9.92 10.67 -23.19
C LEU A 155 9.19 9.45 -22.61
N LEU A 156 9.92 8.46 -22.09
CA LEU A 156 9.35 7.32 -21.35
C LEU A 156 8.74 7.77 -20.03
N GLY A 157 9.36 8.71 -19.31
CA GLY A 157 8.82 9.37 -18.13
C GLY A 157 7.54 10.16 -18.43
N TYR A 158 7.44 10.81 -19.60
CA TYR A 158 6.20 11.42 -20.08
C TYR A 158 5.12 10.36 -20.38
N LYS A 159 5.49 9.23 -21.00
CA LYS A 159 4.57 8.11 -21.28
C LYS A 159 4.08 7.44 -20.00
N PHE A 160 4.94 7.34 -18.98
CA PHE A 160 4.61 6.90 -17.62
C PHE A 160 3.69 7.89 -16.92
N SER A 161 3.97 9.20 -17.02
CA SER A 161 3.12 10.28 -16.49
C SER A 161 1.71 10.30 -17.08
N ILE A 162 1.55 9.88 -18.34
CA ILE A 162 0.23 9.73 -19.00
C ILE A 162 -0.54 8.50 -18.47
N ARG A 163 0.16 7.42 -18.09
CA ARG A 163 -0.43 6.23 -17.45
C ARG A 163 -0.72 6.43 -15.96
N HIS A 164 0.07 7.25 -15.26
CA HIS A 164 -0.06 7.56 -13.84
C HIS A 164 -0.24 9.09 -13.64
N PRO A 165 -1.45 9.64 -13.91
CA PRO A 165 -1.70 11.08 -13.95
C PRO A 165 -1.58 11.80 -12.59
N PHE A 166 -1.45 11.06 -11.50
CA PHE A 166 -1.18 11.64 -10.17
C PHE A 166 0.29 12.08 -10.05
N VAL A 167 1.23 11.29 -10.56
CA VAL A 167 2.67 11.58 -10.59
C VAL A 167 2.99 12.80 -11.48
N ALA A 168 2.30 12.92 -12.61
CA ALA A 168 2.47 14.05 -13.54
C ALA A 168 2.20 15.43 -12.91
N ARG A 169 1.25 15.50 -11.97
CA ARG A 169 0.89 16.74 -11.26
C ARG A 169 1.96 17.21 -10.27
N MET A 170 2.72 16.28 -9.68
CA MET A 170 3.77 16.60 -8.71
C MET A 170 5.07 17.06 -9.38
N ILE A 171 5.36 16.58 -10.59
CA ILE A 171 6.57 16.97 -11.35
C ILE A 171 6.51 18.43 -11.82
N ASN A 172 5.33 18.98 -12.13
CA ASN A 172 5.17 20.36 -12.59
C ASN A 172 5.30 21.44 -11.48
N VAL A 173 5.46 21.05 -10.22
CA VAL A 173 5.58 21.97 -9.08
C VAL A 173 7.04 22.10 -8.60
N GLY A 174 7.94 21.22 -9.05
CA GLY A 174 9.29 21.08 -8.49
C GLY A 174 10.46 21.67 -9.28
N PHE A 175 10.25 22.21 -10.49
CA PHE A 175 11.32 22.88 -11.23
C PHE A 175 11.08 24.39 -11.24
N PRO A 176 11.86 25.20 -10.49
CA PRO A 176 11.95 26.62 -10.79
C PRO A 176 12.47 26.78 -12.23
N LYS A 177 11.85 27.71 -12.97
CA LYS A 177 12.24 28.10 -14.33
C LYS A 177 13.68 28.57 -14.39
#